data_AF-A0A8T5MJQ6-F1
#
_entry.id   AF-A0A8T5MJQ6-F1
#
_cell.length_a   1.000
_cell.length_b   1.000
_cell.length_c   1.000
_cell.angle_alpha   90.00
_cell.angle_beta   90.00
_cell.angle_gamma   90.00
#
_symmetry.space_group_name_H-M   'P 1'
#
loop_
_entity.id
_entity.type
_entity.pdbx_description
1 polymer ?
#
loop_
_entity_poly.entity_id
_entity_poly.type
_entity_poly.pdbx_seq_one_letter_code
_entity_poly.pdbx_strand_id
1 'polypeptide(L)'
;MFYKALLCVAIGIFIYKKRILDFQGSLSAVIMGILVVFFAGLEWLSLMLVFLVITYLSTKYKYKRKRALDVAETNHGRRSFINVLANGLVPTVVAAAFYFNTNNPADLLFLAAYIAAIASIT
;
A
#
# COMPACT_ATOMS: atom_id res chain seq x y z
N MET A 1 1.17 -13.76 15.76
CA MET A 1 0.12 -12.81 15.32
C MET A 1 0.34 -11.40 15.89
N PHE A 2 0.55 -11.23 17.20
CA PHE A 2 0.79 -9.92 17.82
C PHE A 2 2.00 -9.13 17.26
N TYR A 3 3.16 -9.76 17.11
CA TYR A 3 4.36 -9.07 16.61
C TYR A 3 4.18 -8.53 15.17
N LYS A 4 3.38 -9.21 14.34
CA LYS A 4 3.07 -8.80 12.97
C LYS A 4 2.25 -7.50 12.96
N ALA A 5 1.24 -7.40 13.83
CA ALA A 5 0.45 -6.18 13.97
C ALA A 5 1.31 -5.01 14.50
N LEU A 6 2.19 -5.28 15.47
CA LEU A 6 3.11 -4.28 16.01
C LEU A 6 4.09 -3.77 14.95
N LEU A 7 4.58 -4.65 14.07
CA LEU A 7 5.37 -4.29 12.90
C LEU A 7 4.60 -3.36 11.95
N CYS A 8 3.33 -3.68 11.62
CA CYS A 8 2.50 -2.82 10.77
C CYS A 8 2.31 -1.43 11.39
N VAL A 9 2.07 -1.34 12.70
CA VAL A 9 1.97 -0.07 13.42
C VAL A 9 3.28 0.71 13.35
N ALA A 10 4.42 0.06 13.59
CA ALA A 10 5.74 0.70 13.51
C ALA A 10 6.02 1.24 12.10
N ILE A 11 5.68 0.48 11.05
CA ILE A 11 5.79 0.91 9.66
C ILE A 11 4.86 2.10 9.38
N GLY A 12 3.62 2.08 9.86
CA GLY A 12 2.69 3.19 9.72
C GLY A 12 3.19 4.48 10.36
N ILE A 13 3.75 4.39 11.58
CA ILE A 13 4.39 5.52 12.26
C ILE A 13 5.57 6.05 11.43
N PHE A 14 6.41 5.16 10.90
CA PHE A 14 7.53 5.55 10.04
C PHE A 14 7.07 6.28 8.78
N ILE A 15 6.07 5.74 8.09
CA ILE A 15 5.44 6.32 6.90
C ILE A 15 4.90 7.74 7.19
N TYR A 16 4.21 7.90 8.31
CA TYR A 16 3.70 9.20 8.75
C TYR A 16 4.83 10.20 9.01
N LYS A 17 5.87 9.78 9.76
CA LYS A 17 7.05 10.62 10.07
C LYS A 17 7.81 11.02 8.81
N LYS A 18 7.91 10.15 7.81
CA LYS A 18 8.53 10.43 6.51
C LYS A 18 7.66 11.31 5.60
N ARG A 19 6.46 11.72 6.05
CA ARG A 19 5.51 12.50 5.26
C ARG A 19 5.24 11.85 3.90
N ILE A 20 5.13 10.53 3.89
CA ILE A 20 4.68 9.76 2.71
C ILE A 20 3.16 9.84 2.64
N LEU A 21 2.51 9.61 3.78
CA LEU A 21 1.08 9.69 3.99
C LEU A 21 0.74 10.78 5.02
N ASP A 22 -0.49 11.27 4.98
CA ASP A 22 -1.06 12.04 6.09
C ASP A 22 -1.47 11.11 7.24
N PHE A 23 -2.04 11.67 8.31
CA PHE A 23 -2.41 10.87 9.49
C PHE A 23 -3.47 9.81 9.17
N GLN A 24 -4.53 10.19 8.45
CA GLN A 24 -5.63 9.29 8.13
C GLN A 24 -5.18 8.21 7.13
N GLY A 25 -4.38 8.58 6.12
CA GLY A 25 -3.78 7.64 5.19
C GLY A 25 -2.81 6.68 5.86
N SER A 26 -2.03 7.14 6.85
CA SER A 26 -1.15 6.26 7.61
C SER A 26 -1.95 5.26 8.46
N LEU A 27 -3.06 5.69 9.07
CA LEU A 27 -3.95 4.80 9.80
C LEU A 27 -4.58 3.73 8.87
N SER A 28 -5.06 4.13 7.69
CA SER A 28 -5.55 3.18 6.69
C SER A 28 -4.48 2.20 6.22
N ALA A 29 -3.25 2.66 6.02
CA ALA A 29 -2.14 1.80 5.62
C ALA A 29 -1.83 0.75 6.70
N VAL A 30 -1.91 1.11 7.98
CA VAL A 30 -1.77 0.15 9.09
C VAL A 30 -2.88 -0.90 9.05
N ILE A 31 -4.14 -0.47 8.88
CA ILE A 31 -5.29 -1.40 8.83
C ILE A 31 -5.13 -2.36 7.65
N MET A 32 -4.89 -1.85 6.44
CA MET A 32 -4.68 -2.68 5.24
C MET A 32 -3.46 -3.60 5.40
N GLY A 33 -2.35 -3.10 5.96
CA GLY A 33 -1.16 -3.90 6.21
C GLY A 33 -1.41 -5.04 7.18
N ILE A 34 -2.20 -4.82 8.24
CA ILE A 34 -2.60 -5.89 9.18
C ILE A 34 -3.44 -6.95 8.45
N LEU A 35 -4.40 -6.53 7.63
CA LEU A 35 -5.25 -7.45 6.86
C LEU A 35 -4.43 -8.29 5.89
N VAL A 36 -3.55 -7.66 5.09
CA VAL A 36 -2.68 -8.36 4.13
C VAL A 36 -1.77 -9.36 4.85
N VAL A 37 -1.14 -8.96 5.97
CA VAL A 37 -0.25 -9.86 6.72
C VAL A 37 -1.01 -11.01 7.39
N PHE A 38 -2.26 -10.78 7.79
CA PHE A 38 -3.13 -11.81 8.34
C PHE A 38 -3.53 -12.84 7.28
N PHE A 39 -3.96 -12.39 6.10
CA PHE A 39 -4.47 -13.27 5.04
C PHE A 39 -3.38 -13.90 4.15
N ALA A 40 -2.32 -13.15 3.80
CA ALA A 40 -1.33 -13.59 2.81
C ALA A 40 0.12 -13.57 3.32
N GLY A 41 0.38 -13.00 4.50
CA GLY A 41 1.69 -13.02 5.14
C GLY A 41 2.59 -11.81 4.82
N LEU A 42 3.82 -11.85 5.35
CA LEU A 42 4.75 -10.72 5.29
C LEU A 42 5.33 -10.49 3.88
N GLU A 43 5.43 -11.53 3.07
CA GLU A 43 5.96 -11.43 1.71
C GLU A 43 5.07 -10.53 0.83
N TRP A 44 3.75 -10.67 0.95
CA TRP A 44 2.78 -9.86 0.20
C TRP A 44 2.79 -8.40 0.67
N LEU A 45 2.89 -8.17 1.99
CA LEU A 45 3.09 -6.82 2.52
C LEU A 45 4.37 -6.18 1.96
N SER A 46 5.46 -6.94 1.84
CA SER A 46 6.73 -6.41 1.33
C SER A 46 6.61 -5.87 -0.10
N LEU A 47 5.87 -6.57 -0.97
CA LEU A 47 5.56 -6.11 -2.33
C LEU A 47 4.78 -4.79 -2.29
N MET A 48 3.74 -4.72 -1.46
CA MET A 48 2.95 -3.50 -1.25
C MET A 48 3.81 -2.31 -0.80
N LEU A 49 4.76 -2.54 0.11
CA LEU A 49 5.68 -1.50 0.60
C LEU A 49 6.67 -1.05 -0.46
N VAL A 50 7.21 -1.96 -1.28
CA VAL A 50 8.09 -1.63 -2.39
C VAL A 50 7.37 -0.71 -3.38
N PHE A 51 6.13 -1.05 -3.76
CA PHE A 51 5.31 -0.20 -4.63
C PHE A 51 4.99 1.16 -3.99
N LEU A 52 4.70 1.20 -2.68
CA LEU A 52 4.50 2.46 -1.97
C LEU A 52 5.74 3.36 -2.04
N VAL A 53 6.93 2.80 -1.82
CA VAL A 53 8.19 3.55 -1.87
C VAL A 53 8.47 4.06 -3.29
N ILE A 54 8.36 3.20 -4.30
CA ILE A 54 8.61 3.57 -5.70
C ILE A 54 7.64 4.67 -6.14
N THR A 55 6.35 4.52 -5.86
CA THR A 55 5.35 5.51 -6.23
C THR A 55 5.54 6.82 -5.47
N TYR A 56 5.87 6.80 -4.18
CA TYR A 56 6.22 8.01 -3.42
C TYR A 56 7.43 8.75 -4.00
N LEU A 57 8.51 8.03 -4.33
CA LEU A 57 9.69 8.62 -4.97
C LEU A 57 9.33 9.24 -6.32
N SER A 58 8.46 8.57 -7.07
CA SER A 58 7.94 9.05 -8.35
C SER A 58 7.08 10.32 -8.18
N THR A 59 6.25 10.39 -7.14
CA THR A 59 5.48 11.59 -6.77
C THR A 59 6.42 12.76 -6.46
N LYS A 60 7.49 12.52 -5.70
CA LYS A 60 8.47 13.56 -5.32
C LYS A 60 9.42 13.97 -6.44
N TYR A 61 9.68 13.08 -7.40
CA TYR A 61 10.57 13.37 -8.50
C TYR A 61 10.09 14.58 -9.30
N LYS A 62 10.97 15.59 -9.44
CA LYS A 62 10.69 16.86 -10.11
C LYS A 62 9.41 17.56 -9.61
N TYR A 63 9.08 17.42 -8.33
CA TYR A 63 7.84 17.98 -7.75
C TYR A 63 7.66 19.48 -8.01
N LYS A 64 8.73 20.30 -7.93
CA LYS A 64 8.67 21.73 -8.25
C LYS A 64 8.20 22.00 -9.70
N ARG A 65 8.66 21.19 -10.66
CA ARG A 65 8.24 21.29 -12.06
C ARG A 65 6.79 20.85 -12.23
N LYS A 66 6.39 19.73 -11.61
CA LYS A 66 5.00 19.27 -11.63
C LYS A 66 4.05 20.32 -11.03
N ARG A 67 4.49 21.03 -9.98
CA ARG A 67 3.72 22.10 -9.34
C ARG A 67 3.60 23.34 -10.23
N ALA A 68 4.66 23.71 -10.95
CA ALA A 68 4.59 24.80 -11.92
C ALA A 68 3.66 24.51 -13.11
N LEU A 69 3.43 23.24 -13.40
CA LEU A 69 2.53 22.75 -14.44
C LEU A 69 1.12 22.42 -13.92
N ASP A 70 0.84 22.68 -12.63
CA ASP A 70 -0.42 22.35 -11.96
C ASP A 70 -0.85 20.87 -12.01
N VAL A 71 0.12 19.97 -12.20
CA VAL A 71 -0.07 18.50 -12.23
C VAL A 71 0.60 17.81 -11.03
N ALA A 72 1.01 18.57 -10.01
CA ALA A 72 1.60 18.01 -8.81
C ALA A 72 0.53 17.44 -7.88
N GLU A 73 0.86 16.30 -7.26
CA GLU A 73 0.09 15.75 -6.17
C GLU A 73 -0.11 16.79 -5.06
N THR A 74 -1.34 16.88 -4.54
CA THR A 74 -1.70 17.85 -3.49
C THR A 74 -0.96 17.56 -2.17
N ASN A 75 -1.12 18.42 -1.16
CA ASN A 75 -0.54 18.23 0.18
C ASN A 75 0.98 18.01 0.19
N HIS A 76 1.71 18.74 -0.67
CA HIS A 76 3.16 18.55 -0.86
C HIS A 76 3.56 17.13 -1.28
N GLY A 77 2.68 16.39 -1.96
CA GLY A 77 2.88 15.00 -2.35
C GLY A 77 2.69 13.99 -1.23
N ARG A 78 1.93 14.34 -0.18
CA ARG A 78 1.45 13.39 0.83
C ARG A 78 0.16 12.76 0.34
N ARG A 79 0.06 11.45 0.40
CA ARG A 79 -1.16 10.72 0.04
C ARG A 79 -2.17 10.74 1.18
N SER A 80 -3.46 10.84 0.83
CA SER A 80 -4.56 10.87 1.79
C SER A 80 -5.18 9.50 2.01
N PHE A 81 -6.07 9.41 3.00
CA PHE A 81 -6.94 8.25 3.21
C PHE A 81 -7.61 7.73 1.93
N ILE A 82 -8.11 8.64 1.09
CA ILE A 82 -8.80 8.29 -0.16
C ILE A 82 -7.83 7.60 -1.12
N ASN A 83 -6.60 8.14 -1.27
CA ASN A 83 -5.58 7.52 -2.10
C ASN A 83 -5.19 6.12 -1.60
N VAL A 84 -5.11 5.93 -0.28
CA VAL A 84 -4.76 4.63 0.30
C VAL A 84 -5.86 3.62 0.11
N LEU A 85 -7.12 4.00 0.33
CA LEU A 85 -8.24 3.10 0.10
C LEU A 85 -8.37 2.74 -1.37
N ALA A 86 -8.37 3.73 -2.26
CA ALA A 86 -8.54 3.50 -3.70
C ALA A 86 -7.49 2.51 -4.25
N ASN A 87 -6.25 2.63 -3.80
CA ASN A 87 -5.14 1.82 -4.27
C ASN A 87 -4.89 0.55 -3.44
N GLY A 88 -5.32 0.53 -2.18
CA GLY A 88 -5.03 -0.54 -1.22
C GLY A 88 -6.17 -1.54 -1.03
N LEU A 89 -7.42 -1.20 -1.36
CA LEU A 89 -8.56 -2.09 -1.18
C LEU A 89 -8.46 -3.34 -2.05
N VAL A 90 -8.29 -3.17 -3.36
CA VAL A 90 -8.23 -4.28 -4.31
C VAL A 90 -7.15 -5.31 -3.95
N PRO A 91 -5.87 -4.94 -3.75
CA PRO A 91 -4.86 -5.91 -3.34
C PRO A 91 -5.17 -6.56 -1.97
N THR A 92 -5.77 -5.83 -1.03
CA THR A 92 -6.19 -6.41 0.26
C THR A 92 -7.31 -7.44 0.09
N VAL A 93 -8.28 -7.19 -0.79
CA VAL A 93 -9.35 -8.14 -1.14
C VAL A 93 -8.77 -9.37 -1.83
N VAL A 94 -7.81 -9.19 -2.75
CA VAL A 94 -7.11 -10.32 -3.40
C VAL A 94 -6.36 -11.17 -2.36
N ALA A 95 -5.67 -10.54 -1.40
CA ALA A 95 -5.01 -11.26 -0.31
C ALA A 95 -6.02 -12.04 0.56
N ALA A 96 -7.18 -11.46 0.87
CA ALA A 96 -8.25 -12.15 1.58
C ALA A 96 -8.82 -13.34 0.78
N ALA A 97 -9.04 -13.16 -0.53
CA ALA A 97 -9.54 -14.22 -1.41
C ALA A 97 -8.53 -15.38 -1.53
N PHE A 98 -7.22 -15.07 -1.57
CA PHE A 98 -6.15 -16.07 -1.53
C PHE A 98 -6.23 -16.96 -0.27
N TYR A 99 -6.45 -16.37 0.90
CA TYR A 99 -6.56 -17.11 2.17
C TYR A 99 -7.72 -18.11 2.20
N PHE A 100 -8.83 -17.80 1.54
CA PHE A 100 -9.99 -18.70 1.49
C PHE A 100 -9.91 -19.74 0.37
N ASN A 101 -8.93 -19.66 -0.53
CA ASN A 101 -8.79 -20.54 -1.69
C ASN A 101 -7.54 -21.44 -1.66
N THR A 102 -6.91 -21.63 -0.48
CA THR A 102 -5.62 -22.32 -0.30
C THR A 102 -5.61 -23.83 -0.65
N ASN A 103 -6.66 -24.36 -1.29
CA ASN A 103 -6.76 -25.77 -1.72
C ASN A 103 -6.82 -25.97 -3.25
N ASN A 104 -6.60 -24.91 -4.05
CA ASN A 104 -6.58 -24.97 -5.52
C ASN A 104 -5.21 -24.55 -6.06
N PRO A 105 -4.79 -25.02 -7.26
CA PRO A 105 -3.55 -24.59 -7.94
C PRO A 105 -3.57 -23.12 -8.42
N ALA A 106 -4.44 -22.28 -7.85
CA ALA A 106 -4.67 -20.89 -8.24
C ALA A 106 -3.75 -19.88 -7.54
N ASP A 107 -2.76 -20.33 -6.74
CA ASP A 107 -1.84 -19.45 -6.01
C ASP A 107 -1.13 -18.44 -6.92
N LEU A 108 -0.67 -18.89 -8.10
CA LEU A 108 -0.06 -18.04 -9.13
C LEU A 108 -1.04 -16.99 -9.68
N LEU A 109 -2.32 -17.33 -9.80
CA LEU A 109 -3.35 -16.40 -10.28
C LEU A 109 -3.60 -15.29 -9.25
N PHE A 110 -3.70 -15.63 -7.96
CA PHE A 110 -3.87 -14.61 -6.91
C PHE A 110 -2.64 -13.72 -6.76
N LEU A 111 -1.44 -14.29 -6.86
CA LEU A 111 -0.21 -13.51 -6.84
C LEU A 111 -0.13 -12.56 -8.05
N ALA A 112 -0.47 -13.05 -9.25
CA ALA A 112 -0.53 -12.21 -10.45
C ALA A 112 -1.57 -11.09 -10.32
N ALA A 113 -2.77 -11.41 -9.81
CA ALA A 113 -3.82 -10.43 -9.55
C ALA A 113 -3.39 -9.38 -8.52
N TYR A 114 -2.65 -9.79 -7.48
CA TYR A 114 -2.15 -8.88 -6.45
C TYR A 114 -1.09 -7.93 -7.01
N ILE A 115 -0.13 -8.46 -7.77
CA ILE A 115 0.90 -7.66 -8.44
C ILE A 115 0.28 -6.70 -9.46
N ALA A 116 -0.70 -7.15 -10.23
CA ALA A 116 -1.44 -6.30 -11.17
C ALA A 116 -2.18 -5.17 -10.43
N ALA A 117 -2.84 -5.48 -9.32
CA ALA A 117 -3.58 -4.49 -8.52
C ALA A 117 -2.66 -3.41 -7.92
N ILE A 118 -1.49 -3.79 -7.39
CA ILE A 118 -0.51 -2.81 -6.88
C ILE A 118 0.22 -2.06 -8.00
N ALA A 119 0.33 -2.65 -9.19
CA ALA A 119 0.93 -1.99 -10.36
C ALA A 119 -0.02 -0.97 -11.01
N SER A 120 -1.34 -1.16 -10.92
CA SER A 120 -2.34 -0.22 -11.44
C SER A 120 -2.56 1.02 -10.56
N ILE A 121 -1.82 1.15 -9.45
CA ILE A 121 -1.94 2.24 -8.48
C ILE A 121 -1.71 3.59 -9.17
N THR A 122 -2.68 4.49 -9.01
CA THR A 122 -2.63 5.87 -9.52
C THR A 122 -2.10 6.85 -8.48
#